data_AF-A0AAN9VFZ9-F1
#
_entry.id   AF-A0AAN9VFZ9-F1
#
_cell.length_a   1.000
_cell.length_b   1.000
_cell.length_c   1.000
_cell.angle_alpha   90.00
_cell.angle_beta   90.00
_cell.angle_gamma   90.00
#
_symmetry.space_group_name_H-M   'P 1'
#
loop_
_entity.id
_entity.type
_entity.pdbx_description
1 polymer ?
#
loop_
_entity_poly.entity_id
_entity_poly.type
_entity_poly.pdbx_seq_one_letter_code
_entity_poly.pdbx_strand_id
1 'polypeptide(L)'
;MRALAAWLLVAPCALASLVLLAAPSASVLAPASAHDSAAAAADPSAAAAAAVAGEDSSAGVGEATLRGYGPPPAPGAPADRADQPYTIDFRYHDYDQLTKFLRTTSTRFPHLTALYSIGKSVQGRDLWVLVVSSSPYEHMIGKPDVKYVANMHGNEAVGRELMLHLIHYLVTSYNTDTYVRWLLDNTRIHVLPSMNPDGYEVAREGQCDGGQGRYNARGFDLNRNFPDYFKQNNKRGQPETDAVKEWISKIQFVLSGGLHGGALVASYPFDNTPNSRLCRSSPLCSVFQSYSSAPSLTPDDDVFRHLALTYASNHPVMARGAACRSGAPAFAHGITNGAAWYPLTGGMQDFNYVWYGCMEVTLELSCCKFPPASDLPKFWEENRMALVKFLGEAHRGVSGFVTDDGGNPVARAALKVKGRDVGFQTTKYGEFWRILLPGVYKLEVYADGFLPKEVDFMVVEQHPTLLNVTLHPAKVGVDGVGGGDAGGGAGRVSPAAGGGGRGRGRVRPRPPPPWFAPEAAAAAAAPGTERGEGRGRLLAAAAAAGGERGEMEPAWPYAFETEAPGGAVWGAGAGAVSEAVAPAAAADGCARPRDASRPLASLLASVLGPLVLASSRAL
;
A
#
# COMPACT_ATOMS: atom_id res chain seq x y z
N MET A 1 -44.23 25.09 -64.94
CA MET A 1 -44.82 26.17 -64.11
C MET A 1 -44.25 26.00 -62.70
N ARG A 2 -43.15 26.70 -62.36
CA ARG A 2 -43.13 27.92 -61.53
C ARG A 2 -43.91 27.73 -60.20
N ALA A 3 -43.33 27.44 -59.03
CA ALA A 3 -42.09 27.87 -58.32
C ALA A 3 -42.27 29.13 -57.43
N LEU A 4 -41.96 28.94 -56.14
CA LEU A 4 -41.70 29.87 -55.03
C LEU A 4 -40.97 29.02 -53.95
N ALA A 5 -39.99 29.48 -53.17
CA ALA A 5 -39.24 30.74 -53.13
C ALA A 5 -37.79 30.45 -52.67
N ALA A 6 -36.91 31.47 -52.69
CA ALA A 6 -35.46 31.29 -52.55
C ALA A 6 -34.84 31.92 -51.28
N TRP A 7 -33.79 31.27 -50.77
CA TRP A 7 -32.46 31.80 -50.38
C TRP A 7 -32.31 33.16 -49.67
N LEU A 8 -31.42 33.19 -48.65
CA LEU A 8 -30.21 34.07 -48.59
C LEU A 8 -29.27 33.74 -47.40
N LEU A 9 -27.98 33.56 -47.70
CA LEU A 9 -26.75 33.86 -46.88
C LEU A 9 -26.50 33.05 -45.57
N VAL A 10 -25.42 32.26 -45.45
CA VAL A 10 -23.94 32.53 -45.43
C VAL A 10 -23.39 32.84 -44.03
N ALA A 11 -22.29 32.15 -43.69
CA ALA A 11 -21.47 32.25 -42.48
C ALA A 11 -19.97 32.33 -42.89
N PRO A 12 -18.99 32.23 -41.98
CA PRO A 12 -18.68 33.07 -40.81
C PRO A 12 -17.24 33.65 -40.88
N CYS A 13 -16.83 34.51 -39.94
CA CYS A 13 -15.41 34.65 -39.54
C CYS A 13 -15.25 35.36 -38.19
N ALA A 14 -14.17 35.04 -37.47
CA ALA A 14 -13.74 35.69 -36.23
C ALA A 14 -12.36 36.33 -36.42
N LEU A 15 -12.08 37.45 -35.73
CA LEU A 15 -10.76 38.06 -35.58
C LEU A 15 -10.72 38.92 -34.29
N ALA A 16 -9.52 39.31 -33.84
CA ALA A 16 -9.23 39.57 -32.42
C ALA A 16 -8.60 40.95 -32.09
N SER A 17 -8.41 41.20 -30.78
CA SER A 17 -7.40 42.09 -30.12
C SER A 17 -7.76 43.55 -29.76
N LEU A 18 -7.68 43.86 -28.44
CA LEU A 18 -6.76 44.81 -27.73
C LEU A 18 -6.37 46.17 -28.41
N VAL A 19 -6.25 47.35 -27.75
CA VAL A 19 -6.18 47.81 -26.33
C VAL A 19 -6.63 49.31 -26.25
N LEU A 20 -7.08 49.86 -25.09
CA LEU A 20 -6.62 51.15 -24.46
C LEU A 20 -7.50 51.68 -23.29
N LEU A 21 -6.86 52.04 -22.14
CA LEU A 21 -7.14 53.03 -21.06
C LEU A 21 -8.60 53.33 -20.53
N ALA A 22 -8.86 53.77 -19.28
CA ALA A 22 -8.04 54.38 -18.22
C ALA A 22 -8.53 54.01 -16.78
N ALA A 23 -7.85 54.50 -15.74
CA ALA A 23 -8.19 54.34 -14.31
C ALA A 23 -9.34 55.28 -13.85
N PRO A 24 -9.81 55.18 -12.58
CA PRO A 24 -9.23 56.07 -11.56
C PRO A 24 -9.01 55.47 -10.16
N SER A 25 -8.22 56.20 -9.36
CA SER A 25 -7.88 55.94 -7.96
C SER A 25 -8.85 56.65 -7.00
N ALA A 26 -9.07 56.09 -5.79
CA ALA A 26 -9.14 56.86 -4.52
C ALA A 26 -9.26 55.94 -3.29
N SER A 27 -8.37 56.12 -2.32
CA SER A 27 -8.49 55.61 -0.94
C SER A 27 -9.49 56.46 -0.13
N VAL A 28 -9.97 55.98 1.04
CA VAL A 28 -10.00 56.76 2.31
C VAL A 28 -10.56 55.98 3.52
N LEU A 29 -9.78 56.02 4.61
CA LEU A 29 -10.06 55.92 6.07
C LEU A 29 -11.05 54.90 6.67
N ALA A 30 -10.55 54.23 7.71
CA ALA A 30 -11.32 53.66 8.81
C ALA A 30 -11.71 54.73 9.86
N PRO A 31 -12.70 54.46 10.72
CA PRO A 31 -12.81 55.05 12.05
C PRO A 31 -12.43 54.05 13.16
N ALA A 32 -12.02 54.59 14.32
CA ALA A 32 -11.81 53.84 15.56
C ALA A 32 -12.64 54.48 16.70
N SER A 33 -12.62 53.87 17.90
CA SER A 33 -13.38 54.20 19.13
C SER A 33 -14.86 53.73 19.12
N ALA A 34 -15.45 53.24 20.23
CA ALA A 34 -14.92 52.90 21.57
C ALA A 34 -15.85 51.87 22.27
N HIS A 35 -15.34 51.25 23.35
CA HIS A 35 -16.02 50.60 24.50
C HIS A 35 -17.56 50.40 24.44
N ASP A 36 -18.11 49.21 24.70
CA ASP A 36 -18.13 48.69 26.08
C ASP A 36 -18.31 47.16 26.25
N SER A 37 -18.25 46.72 27.52
CA SER A 37 -18.10 45.32 27.99
C SER A 37 -19.30 44.37 27.84
N ALA A 38 -19.02 43.09 27.57
CA ALA A 38 -19.74 41.95 28.12
C ALA A 38 -18.86 40.68 28.17
N ALA A 39 -18.64 40.11 29.37
CA ALA A 39 -17.97 38.83 29.52
C ALA A 39 -18.97 37.67 29.35
N ALA A 40 -18.54 36.59 28.68
CA ALA A 40 -19.26 35.32 28.63
C ALA A 40 -18.31 34.20 29.07
N ALA A 41 -18.79 33.33 29.96
CA ALA A 41 -17.95 32.43 30.74
C ALA A 41 -17.58 31.13 30.00
N ALA A 42 -16.42 30.58 30.38
CA ALA A 42 -16.10 29.18 30.16
C ALA A 42 -16.77 28.33 31.27
N ASP A 43 -17.26 27.14 30.92
CA ASP A 43 -17.75 26.14 31.87
C ASP A 43 -17.00 24.81 31.65
N PRO A 44 -16.31 24.24 32.67
CA PRO A 44 -15.42 23.09 32.48
C PRO A 44 -16.03 21.78 32.98
N SER A 45 -15.79 20.67 32.25
CA SER A 45 -16.12 19.31 32.72
C SER A 45 -15.08 18.26 32.32
N ALA A 46 -13.82 18.47 32.73
CA ALA A 46 -12.74 17.49 32.57
C ALA A 46 -11.79 17.48 33.80
N ALA A 47 -12.29 17.05 34.96
CA ALA A 47 -11.45 16.85 36.17
C ALA A 47 -12.08 15.91 37.23
N ALA A 48 -11.87 14.60 37.07
CA ALA A 48 -11.79 13.60 38.15
C ALA A 48 -11.18 12.31 37.56
N ALA A 49 -10.29 11.56 38.22
CA ALA A 49 -9.93 11.56 39.64
C ALA A 49 -8.41 11.64 39.88
N ALA A 50 -8.03 12.13 41.06
CA ALA A 50 -6.65 12.18 41.53
C ALA A 50 -6.25 10.89 42.27
N ALA A 51 -4.95 10.76 42.55
CA ALA A 51 -4.32 9.57 43.11
C ALA A 51 -4.80 9.19 44.52
N VAL A 52 -4.75 7.89 44.81
CA VAL A 52 -4.63 7.34 46.17
C VAL A 52 -3.31 6.56 46.20
N ALA A 53 -2.38 6.99 47.03
CA ALA A 53 -1.17 6.22 47.34
C ALA A 53 -1.47 5.27 48.51
N GLY A 54 -1.04 4.02 48.39
CA GLY A 54 -1.09 3.02 49.44
C GLY A 54 0.04 2.01 49.24
N GLU A 55 0.95 1.93 50.21
CA GLU A 55 2.00 0.92 50.25
C GLU A 55 1.42 -0.39 50.78
N ASP A 56 1.59 -1.50 50.05
CA ASP A 56 2.08 -2.78 50.63
C ASP A 56 2.57 -3.71 49.49
N SER A 57 2.96 -4.94 49.83
CA SER A 57 4.17 -5.55 49.29
C SER A 57 4.00 -6.96 48.68
N SER A 58 4.95 -7.27 47.78
CA SER A 58 5.46 -8.61 47.42
C SER A 58 4.69 -9.51 46.43
N ALA A 59 5.43 -10.51 45.93
CA ALA A 59 5.06 -11.59 45.00
C ALA A 59 4.70 -11.18 43.55
N GLY A 60 5.59 -11.48 42.60
CA GLY A 60 5.42 -11.15 41.18
C GLY A 60 5.31 -12.37 40.24
N VAL A 61 5.01 -12.08 38.98
CA VAL A 61 5.16 -12.98 37.82
C VAL A 61 5.83 -12.18 36.71
N GLY A 62 6.83 -12.76 36.03
CA GLY A 62 7.77 -11.99 35.21
C GLY A 62 7.23 -11.56 33.83
N GLU A 63 7.36 -10.28 33.52
CA GLU A 63 7.14 -9.71 32.19
C GLU A 63 8.46 -9.58 31.42
N ALA A 64 8.51 -10.11 30.19
CA ALA A 64 9.73 -10.16 29.40
C ALA A 64 10.09 -8.78 28.83
N THR A 65 11.03 -8.09 29.48
CA THR A 65 11.42 -6.72 29.13
C THR A 65 12.17 -6.67 27.80
N LEU A 66 11.68 -5.84 26.86
CA LEU A 66 12.39 -5.46 25.63
C LEU A 66 13.65 -4.63 25.97
N ARG A 67 14.76 -5.32 26.26
CA ARG A 67 16.08 -4.68 26.46
C ARG A 67 16.66 -4.22 25.13
N GLY A 68 16.43 -2.96 24.78
CA GLY A 68 16.96 -2.33 23.56
C GLY A 68 17.14 -0.81 23.61
N TYR A 69 16.91 -0.16 24.76
CA TYR A 69 17.08 1.28 24.91
C TYR A 69 18.44 1.61 25.52
N GLY A 70 19.29 2.30 24.75
CA GLY A 70 20.44 3.02 25.32
C GLY A 70 19.95 4.19 26.18
N PRO A 71 20.74 4.65 27.16
CA PRO A 71 20.35 5.78 28.00
C PRO A 71 20.17 7.06 27.15
N PRO A 72 19.28 7.98 27.58
CA PRO A 72 19.16 9.28 26.92
C PRO A 72 20.52 10.02 26.94
N PRO A 73 20.83 10.82 25.91
CA PRO A 73 22.09 11.55 25.84
C PRO A 73 22.25 12.48 27.04
N ALA A 74 23.47 12.54 27.59
CA ALA A 74 23.76 13.36 28.76
C ALA A 74 23.50 14.86 28.50
N PRO A 75 22.95 15.60 29.48
CA PRO A 75 22.76 17.05 29.36
C PRO A 75 24.15 17.72 29.31
N GLY A 76 24.48 18.32 28.17
CA GLY A 76 25.80 18.93 27.94
C GLY A 76 26.39 18.71 26.53
N ALA A 77 25.69 18.02 25.61
CA ALA A 77 26.07 18.07 24.19
C ALA A 77 26.01 19.52 23.67
N PRO A 78 27.00 19.99 22.89
CA PRO A 78 27.07 21.38 22.46
C PRO A 78 25.89 21.79 21.59
N ALA A 79 25.41 23.02 21.80
CA ALA A 79 24.24 23.60 21.11
C ALA A 79 24.46 23.82 19.60
N ASP A 80 25.70 23.68 19.11
CA ASP A 80 26.17 23.90 17.74
C ASP A 80 25.50 23.00 16.66
N ARG A 81 24.52 22.18 17.04
CA ARG A 81 23.69 21.39 16.11
C ARG A 81 22.33 21.99 15.80
N ALA A 82 21.92 23.10 16.41
CA ALA A 82 20.64 23.74 16.11
C ALA A 82 20.66 24.57 14.81
N ASP A 83 21.78 25.28 14.53
CA ASP A 83 21.87 26.25 13.43
C ASP A 83 22.14 25.66 12.03
N GLN A 84 22.45 24.37 11.92
CA GLN A 84 22.64 23.73 10.61
C GLN A 84 21.28 23.37 9.98
N PRO A 85 20.94 23.94 8.79
CA PRO A 85 19.64 23.75 8.15
C PRO A 85 19.36 22.26 8.01
N TYR A 86 18.17 21.83 8.44
CA TYR A 86 17.78 20.44 8.33
C TYR A 86 17.35 20.15 6.90
N THR A 87 18.24 19.58 6.10
CA THR A 87 17.99 19.20 4.71
C THR A 87 18.39 17.75 4.45
N ILE A 88 17.83 17.18 3.39
CA ILE A 88 18.23 15.90 2.80
C ILE A 88 18.56 16.16 1.32
N ASP A 89 19.69 15.64 0.86
CA ASP A 89 20.14 15.84 -0.52
C ASP A 89 19.39 14.90 -1.47
N PHE A 90 19.09 15.37 -2.68
CA PHE A 90 18.56 14.50 -3.75
C PHE A 90 19.67 13.63 -4.34
N ARG A 91 19.97 12.54 -3.64
CA ARG A 91 20.94 11.51 -4.04
C ARG A 91 20.52 10.16 -3.46
N TYR A 92 21.10 9.08 -3.96
CA TYR A 92 20.86 7.75 -3.42
C TYR A 92 21.55 7.56 -2.05
N HIS A 93 20.80 7.02 -1.09
CA HIS A 93 21.27 6.76 0.26
C HIS A 93 21.46 5.25 0.48
N ASP A 94 22.72 4.81 0.60
CA ASP A 94 23.06 3.45 1.08
C ASP A 94 22.48 3.16 2.48
N TYR A 95 22.57 1.91 2.91
CA TYR A 95 21.99 1.47 4.18
C TYR A 95 22.47 2.27 5.40
N ASP A 96 23.76 2.62 5.46
CA ASP A 96 24.34 3.35 6.59
C ASP A 96 23.91 4.82 6.57
N GLN A 97 23.86 5.43 5.38
CA GLN A 97 23.38 6.80 5.19
C GLN A 97 21.89 6.93 5.49
N LEU A 98 21.07 5.98 5.05
CA LEU A 98 19.65 5.88 5.39
C LEU A 98 19.45 5.71 6.90
N THR A 99 20.19 4.78 7.52
CA THR A 99 20.15 4.56 8.97
C THR A 99 20.56 5.82 9.74
N LYS A 100 21.59 6.53 9.27
CA LYS A 100 22.06 7.80 9.83
C LYS A 100 21.00 8.89 9.71
N PHE A 101 20.34 9.01 8.55
CA PHE A 101 19.22 9.94 8.35
C PHE A 101 18.12 9.66 9.37
N LEU A 102 17.56 8.45 9.41
CA LEU A 102 16.45 8.10 10.31
C LEU A 102 16.76 8.34 11.79
N ARG A 103 17.98 7.98 12.24
CA ARG A 103 18.44 8.25 13.61
C ARG A 103 18.59 9.76 13.89
N THR A 104 19.05 10.52 12.90
CA THR A 104 19.17 11.99 13.00
C THR A 104 17.79 12.64 13.06
N THR A 105 16.83 12.21 12.23
CA THR A 105 15.42 12.64 12.28
C THR A 105 14.85 12.39 13.67
N SER A 106 14.98 11.16 14.18
CA SER A 106 14.43 10.77 15.49
C SER A 106 15.05 11.55 16.65
N THR A 107 16.33 11.94 16.53
CA THR A 107 17.03 12.76 17.54
C THR A 107 16.64 14.24 17.45
N ARG A 108 16.42 14.78 16.24
CA ARG A 108 16.04 16.20 16.03
C ARG A 108 14.55 16.48 16.26
N PHE A 109 13.67 15.51 16.01
CA PHE A 109 12.22 15.67 16.12
C PHE A 109 11.59 14.60 17.05
N PRO A 110 12.06 14.48 18.31
CA PRO A 110 11.63 13.40 19.22
C PRO A 110 10.15 13.49 19.62
N HIS A 111 9.52 14.66 19.46
CA HIS A 111 8.08 14.86 19.70
C HIS A 111 7.19 14.45 18.50
N LEU A 112 7.77 14.32 17.30
CA LEU A 112 7.04 13.97 16.08
C LEU A 112 7.40 12.58 15.54
N THR A 113 8.44 11.92 16.09
CA THR A 113 8.98 10.70 15.49
C THR A 113 9.46 9.67 16.52
N ALA A 114 9.35 8.39 16.14
CA ALA A 114 9.90 7.26 16.88
C ALA A 114 10.48 6.24 15.90
N LEU A 115 11.75 5.88 16.06
CA LEU A 115 12.46 4.91 15.21
C LEU A 115 12.47 3.53 15.87
N TYR A 116 12.09 2.50 15.13
CA TYR A 116 12.22 1.09 15.54
C TYR A 116 12.61 0.19 14.37
N SER A 117 12.97 -1.05 14.67
CA SER A 117 13.25 -2.10 13.67
C SER A 117 12.19 -3.18 13.79
N ILE A 118 11.62 -3.64 12.67
CA ILE A 118 10.63 -4.75 12.66
C ILE A 118 11.29 -6.13 12.56
N GLY A 119 12.59 -6.17 12.33
CA GLY A 119 13.35 -7.41 12.11
C GLY A 119 14.66 -7.15 11.40
N LYS A 120 15.31 -8.20 10.93
CA LYS A 120 16.56 -8.12 10.18
C LYS A 120 16.46 -8.84 8.84
N SER A 121 17.13 -8.31 7.83
CA SER A 121 17.31 -8.96 6.54
C SER A 121 18.16 -10.24 6.67
N VAL A 122 18.26 -11.00 5.58
CA VAL A 122 19.17 -12.16 5.49
C VAL A 122 20.61 -11.82 5.89
N GLN A 123 21.13 -10.64 5.53
CA GLN A 123 22.48 -10.18 5.87
C GLN A 123 22.54 -9.36 7.17
N GLY A 124 21.47 -9.33 7.98
CA GLY A 124 21.47 -8.75 9.32
C GLY A 124 21.17 -7.24 9.41
N ARG A 125 20.84 -6.59 8.28
CA ARG A 125 20.44 -5.18 8.25
C ARG A 125 19.05 -5.02 8.88
N ASP A 126 18.90 -4.06 9.79
CA ASP A 126 17.59 -3.73 10.38
C ASP A 126 16.60 -3.21 9.32
N LEU A 127 15.38 -3.75 9.36
CA LEU A 127 14.24 -3.20 8.62
C LEU A 127 13.67 -2.01 9.42
N TRP A 128 14.24 -0.83 9.20
CA TRP A 128 13.89 0.39 9.92
C TRP A 128 12.49 0.91 9.56
N VAL A 129 11.68 1.15 10.58
CA VAL A 129 10.41 1.88 10.50
C VAL A 129 10.52 3.16 11.33
N LEU A 130 10.18 4.29 10.72
CA LEU A 130 10.02 5.56 11.42
C LEU A 130 8.54 5.89 11.52
N VAL A 131 8.03 6.05 12.75
CA VAL A 131 6.74 6.69 13.00
C VAL A 131 6.87 8.18 12.77
N VAL A 132 5.90 8.81 12.12
CA VAL A 132 5.75 10.27 12.01
C VAL A 132 4.33 10.65 12.43
N SER A 133 4.19 11.31 13.58
CA SER A 133 2.91 11.69 14.22
C SER A 133 3.19 12.58 15.43
N SER A 134 2.27 13.46 15.83
CA SER A 134 2.40 14.20 17.11
C SER A 134 2.23 13.33 18.36
N SER A 135 1.89 12.04 18.18
CA SER A 135 1.93 11.01 19.21
C SER A 135 2.68 9.77 18.69
N PRO A 136 4.02 9.79 18.64
CA PRO A 136 4.77 8.76 17.91
C PRO A 136 4.98 7.45 18.71
N TYR A 137 5.25 7.55 20.02
CA TYR A 137 5.63 6.40 20.86
C TYR A 137 4.47 5.43 21.13
N GLU A 138 3.26 5.95 21.34
CA GLU A 138 2.09 5.16 21.72
C GLU A 138 0.92 5.41 20.78
N HIS A 139 0.02 4.42 20.69
CA HIS A 139 -1.25 4.56 19.96
C HIS A 139 -2.18 5.47 20.74
N MET A 140 -2.67 6.53 20.10
CA MET A 140 -3.69 7.41 20.66
C MET A 140 -5.06 6.97 20.17
N ILE A 141 -5.98 6.78 21.12
CA ILE A 141 -7.35 6.35 20.83
C ILE A 141 -8.00 7.27 19.79
N GLY A 142 -8.57 6.69 18.74
CA GLY A 142 -9.23 7.37 17.63
C GLY A 142 -8.32 7.72 16.44
N LYS A 143 -6.98 7.68 16.59
CA LYS A 143 -6.05 7.94 15.47
C LYS A 143 -5.77 6.66 14.68
N PRO A 144 -6.08 6.57 13.36
CA PRO A 144 -5.72 5.40 12.57
C PRO A 144 -4.20 5.28 12.39
N ASP A 145 -3.66 4.06 12.55
CA ASP A 145 -2.33 3.70 12.04
C ASP A 145 -2.40 3.48 10.52
N VAL A 146 -1.46 4.08 9.79
CA VAL A 146 -1.29 3.93 8.33
C VAL A 146 0.17 3.65 8.00
N LYS A 147 0.46 3.07 6.84
CA LYS A 147 1.85 2.78 6.47
C LYS A 147 2.22 3.01 5.00
N TYR A 148 3.50 3.29 4.78
CA TYR A 148 4.15 3.12 3.49
C TYR A 148 5.27 2.08 3.60
N VAL A 149 5.34 1.18 2.63
CA VAL A 149 6.41 0.20 2.49
C VAL A 149 7.05 0.38 1.11
N ALA A 150 8.34 0.66 1.08
CA ALA A 150 9.08 0.89 -0.16
C ALA A 150 10.19 -0.13 -0.37
N ASN A 151 10.63 -0.24 -1.64
CA ASN A 151 11.88 -0.89 -2.00
C ASN A 151 11.96 -2.36 -1.49
N MET A 152 10.84 -3.09 -1.62
CA MET A 152 10.78 -4.54 -1.41
C MET A 152 11.44 -5.33 -2.55
N HIS A 153 11.55 -4.71 -3.73
CA HIS A 153 12.58 -5.04 -4.70
C HIS A 153 13.70 -4.01 -4.57
N GLY A 154 14.92 -4.44 -4.27
CA GLY A 154 16.02 -3.55 -3.92
C GLY A 154 16.45 -2.62 -5.06
N ASN A 155 16.31 -3.05 -6.31
CA ASN A 155 16.60 -2.23 -7.50
C ASN A 155 15.48 -1.25 -7.88
N GLU A 156 14.35 -1.23 -7.19
CA GLU A 156 13.26 -0.27 -7.40
C GLU A 156 13.46 0.88 -6.40
N ALA A 157 14.37 1.79 -6.77
CA ALA A 157 15.04 2.69 -5.84
C ALA A 157 14.28 4.00 -5.57
N VAL A 158 13.45 4.47 -6.51
CA VAL A 158 12.73 5.76 -6.38
C VAL A 158 11.88 5.80 -5.10
N GLY A 159 11.14 4.72 -4.81
CA GLY A 159 10.31 4.64 -3.61
C GLY A 159 11.09 4.79 -2.30
N ARG A 160 12.33 4.28 -2.22
CA ARG A 160 13.20 4.40 -1.04
C ARG A 160 13.48 5.87 -0.73
N GLU A 161 13.96 6.61 -1.74
CA GLU A 161 14.33 8.01 -1.57
C GLU A 161 13.09 8.88 -1.33
N LEU A 162 11.97 8.64 -2.03
CA LEU A 162 10.71 9.35 -1.77
C LEU A 162 10.23 9.20 -0.31
N MET A 163 10.47 8.05 0.33
CA MET A 163 10.16 7.87 1.75
C MET A 163 11.04 8.71 2.68
N LEU A 164 12.33 8.89 2.36
CA LEU A 164 13.22 9.76 3.14
C LEU A 164 12.83 11.24 2.97
N HIS A 165 12.52 11.67 1.75
CA HIS A 165 12.03 13.01 1.46
C HIS A 165 10.64 13.27 2.05
N LEU A 166 9.74 12.28 2.09
CA LEU A 166 8.44 12.40 2.75
C LEU A 166 8.58 12.56 4.26
N ILE A 167 9.44 11.74 4.90
CA ILE A 167 9.78 11.86 6.33
C ILE A 167 10.28 13.27 6.63
N HIS A 168 11.24 13.77 5.84
CA HIS A 168 11.81 15.11 5.98
C HIS A 168 10.71 16.19 5.87
N TYR A 169 9.94 16.16 4.78
CA TYR A 169 8.87 17.11 4.52
C TYR A 169 7.82 17.16 5.64
N LEU A 170 7.40 16.01 6.16
CA LEU A 170 6.39 15.95 7.22
C LEU A 170 6.90 16.59 8.53
N VAL A 171 8.13 16.29 8.95
CA VAL A 171 8.67 16.85 10.22
C VAL A 171 9.03 18.33 10.10
N THR A 172 9.48 18.81 8.93
CA THR A 172 9.77 20.25 8.75
C THR A 172 8.52 21.09 8.53
N SER A 173 7.46 20.51 7.94
CA SER A 173 6.25 21.26 7.58
C SER A 173 5.18 21.26 8.68
N TYR A 174 5.31 20.44 9.73
CA TYR A 174 4.34 20.38 10.84
C TYR A 174 4.02 21.76 11.46
N ASN A 175 4.99 22.68 11.49
CA ASN A 175 4.78 24.01 12.05
C ASN A 175 4.27 25.07 11.04
N THR A 176 4.40 24.82 9.73
CA THR A 176 4.16 25.81 8.66
C THR A 176 2.99 25.47 7.74
N ASP A 177 2.70 24.19 7.55
CA ASP A 177 1.61 23.68 6.71
C ASP A 177 0.47 23.16 7.61
N THR A 178 -0.72 23.74 7.46
CA THR A 178 -1.89 23.41 8.28
C THR A 178 -2.47 22.03 7.99
N TYR A 179 -2.33 21.53 6.75
CA TYR A 179 -2.78 20.20 6.37
C TYR A 179 -1.81 19.12 6.85
N VAL A 180 -0.49 19.36 6.75
CA VAL A 180 0.51 18.46 7.35
C VAL A 180 0.36 18.42 8.87
N ARG A 181 0.14 19.56 9.54
CA ARG A 181 -0.18 19.59 10.98
C ARG A 181 -1.38 18.71 11.29
N TRP A 182 -2.52 18.96 10.64
CA TRP A 182 -3.74 18.17 10.83
C TRP A 182 -3.51 16.67 10.59
N LEU A 183 -2.76 16.31 9.54
CA LEU A 183 -2.47 14.92 9.20
C LEU A 183 -1.64 14.25 10.30
N LEU A 184 -0.57 14.88 10.81
CA LEU A 184 0.25 14.32 11.89
C LEU A 184 -0.46 14.34 13.25
N ASP A 185 -1.39 15.27 13.45
CA ASP A 185 -2.20 15.35 14.67
C ASP A 185 -3.29 14.28 14.73
N ASN A 186 -3.83 13.85 13.59
CA ASN A 186 -4.92 12.87 13.55
C ASN A 186 -4.49 11.47 13.09
N THR A 187 -3.30 11.30 12.50
CA THR A 187 -2.84 10.02 11.93
C THR A 187 -1.54 9.56 12.59
N ARG A 188 -1.34 8.24 12.65
CA ARG A 188 -0.07 7.64 13.04
C ARG A 188 0.57 6.97 11.82
N ILE A 189 1.49 7.68 11.17
CA ILE A 189 2.10 7.25 9.90
C ILE A 189 3.35 6.44 10.20
N HIS A 190 3.44 5.22 9.67
CA HIS A 190 4.63 4.38 9.77
C HIS A 190 5.29 4.24 8.41
N VAL A 191 6.57 4.62 8.31
CA VAL A 191 7.32 4.59 7.05
C VAL A 191 8.42 3.55 7.13
N LEU A 192 8.37 2.54 6.26
CA LEU A 192 9.42 1.53 6.01
C LEU A 192 10.10 1.85 4.67
N PRO A 193 11.23 2.59 4.64
CA PRO A 193 11.83 3.06 3.39
C PRO A 193 12.49 1.94 2.56
N SER A 194 12.88 0.83 3.18
CA SER A 194 13.45 -0.33 2.47
C SER A 194 13.12 -1.62 3.18
N MET A 195 12.22 -2.41 2.57
CA MET A 195 11.94 -3.79 3.00
C MET A 195 13.04 -4.77 2.54
N ASN A 196 13.74 -4.48 1.44
CA ASN A 196 14.84 -5.31 0.92
C ASN A 196 16.15 -4.52 0.85
N PRO A 197 16.76 -4.16 2.00
CA PRO A 197 18.01 -3.41 2.00
C PRO A 197 19.15 -4.21 1.37
N ASP A 198 19.17 -5.54 1.55
CA ASP A 198 20.21 -6.40 0.96
C ASP A 198 20.21 -6.39 -0.57
N GLY A 199 19.02 -6.36 -1.19
CA GLY A 199 18.86 -6.21 -2.63
C GLY A 199 19.31 -4.82 -3.11
N TYR A 200 19.05 -3.77 -2.34
CA TYR A 200 19.43 -2.40 -2.71
C TYR A 200 20.95 -2.24 -2.79
N GLU A 201 21.70 -2.76 -1.81
CA GLU A 201 23.17 -2.61 -1.76
C GLU A 201 23.90 -3.34 -2.92
N VAL A 202 23.22 -4.23 -3.66
CA VAL A 202 23.77 -4.89 -4.87
C VAL A 202 23.13 -4.40 -6.18
N ALA A 203 22.14 -3.51 -6.10
CA ALA A 203 21.56 -2.84 -7.25
C ALA A 203 22.48 -1.70 -7.75
N ARG A 204 22.22 -1.18 -8.95
CA ARG A 204 23.08 -0.15 -9.57
C ARG A 204 22.26 0.95 -10.23
N GLU A 205 22.70 2.18 -10.01
CA GLU A 205 22.19 3.38 -10.69
C GLU A 205 22.27 3.25 -12.22
N GLY A 206 21.26 3.79 -12.91
CA GLY A 206 21.10 3.70 -14.36
C GLY A 206 20.47 2.39 -14.87
N GLN A 207 20.26 1.39 -14.02
CA GLN A 207 19.59 0.14 -14.43
C GLN A 207 18.07 0.32 -14.45
N CYS A 208 17.54 0.73 -15.60
CA CYS A 208 16.10 0.93 -15.80
C CYS A 208 15.32 -0.38 -15.97
N ASP A 209 15.86 -1.35 -16.70
CA ASP A 209 15.22 -2.61 -17.04
C ASP A 209 15.90 -3.80 -16.34
N GLY A 210 15.21 -4.40 -15.36
CA GLY A 210 15.74 -5.56 -14.63
C GLY A 210 16.98 -5.21 -13.80
N GLY A 211 18.04 -6.02 -13.91
CA GLY A 211 19.29 -5.83 -13.17
C GLY A 211 19.42 -6.68 -11.89
N GLN A 212 20.56 -6.54 -11.21
CA GLN A 212 20.79 -7.15 -9.90
C GLN A 212 20.02 -6.40 -8.81
N GLY A 213 19.75 -7.06 -7.67
CA GLY A 213 19.14 -6.43 -6.51
C GLY A 213 17.61 -6.46 -6.42
N ARG A 214 16.90 -7.02 -7.41
CA ARG A 214 15.44 -7.25 -7.28
C ARG A 214 15.08 -8.15 -6.10
N TYR A 215 15.74 -9.31 -6.04
CA TYR A 215 15.47 -10.35 -5.05
C TYR A 215 16.14 -10.04 -3.69
N ASN A 216 15.74 -10.71 -2.61
CA ASN A 216 16.52 -10.67 -1.36
C ASN A 216 17.85 -11.43 -1.51
N ALA A 217 18.73 -11.40 -0.50
CA ALA A 217 20.04 -12.07 -0.57
C ALA A 217 19.99 -13.61 -0.68
N ARG A 218 18.81 -14.24 -0.59
CA ARG A 218 18.59 -15.68 -0.87
C ARG A 218 18.01 -15.94 -2.27
N GLY A 219 17.86 -14.92 -3.11
CA GLY A 219 17.29 -15.05 -4.45
C GLY A 219 15.76 -15.18 -4.48
N PHE A 220 15.06 -14.84 -3.40
CA PHE A 220 13.60 -14.89 -3.35
C PHE A 220 12.97 -13.54 -3.72
N ASP A 221 11.89 -13.58 -4.49
CA ASP A 221 11.02 -12.44 -4.75
C ASP A 221 10.08 -12.24 -3.56
N LEU A 222 10.30 -11.17 -2.78
CA LEU A 222 9.51 -10.87 -1.58
C LEU A 222 8.04 -10.60 -1.93
N ASN A 223 7.77 -9.97 -3.08
CA ASN A 223 6.40 -9.75 -3.56
C ASN A 223 5.84 -11.00 -4.29
N ARG A 224 6.38 -12.18 -4.00
CA ARG A 224 5.80 -13.50 -4.33
C ARG A 224 5.94 -14.47 -3.15
N ASN A 225 6.21 -14.00 -1.93
CA ASN A 225 6.54 -14.81 -0.75
C ASN A 225 5.46 -14.81 0.34
N PHE A 226 4.44 -13.94 0.23
CA PHE A 226 3.32 -13.92 1.17
C PHE A 226 2.33 -15.07 0.92
N PRO A 227 1.53 -15.46 1.92
CA PRO A 227 0.34 -16.28 1.70
C PRO A 227 -0.55 -15.68 0.59
N ASP A 228 -1.24 -16.53 -0.17
CA ASP A 228 -2.07 -16.13 -1.30
C ASP A 228 -3.49 -16.69 -1.12
N TYR A 229 -4.48 -15.82 -1.35
CA TYR A 229 -5.89 -16.11 -1.07
C TYR A 229 -6.49 -17.17 -2.01
N PHE A 230 -6.00 -17.25 -3.24
CA PHE A 230 -6.55 -18.12 -4.29
C PHE A 230 -5.79 -19.44 -4.43
N LYS A 231 -4.53 -19.48 -3.99
CA LYS A 231 -3.63 -20.62 -4.14
C LYS A 231 -2.72 -20.75 -2.92
N GLN A 232 -2.48 -21.99 -2.49
CA GLN A 232 -1.45 -22.25 -1.50
C GLN A 232 -0.05 -21.84 -2.03
N ASN A 233 0.62 -20.89 -1.37
CA ASN A 233 1.97 -20.45 -1.71
C ASN A 233 3.01 -21.20 -0.85
N ASN A 234 3.47 -22.36 -1.34
CA ASN A 234 4.38 -23.25 -0.61
C ASN A 234 5.86 -22.82 -0.68
N LYS A 235 6.15 -21.53 -0.86
CA LYS A 235 7.52 -21.03 -0.84
C LYS A 235 8.02 -20.88 0.59
N ARG A 236 9.32 -21.12 0.80
CA ARG A 236 9.99 -20.88 2.07
C ARG A 236 9.89 -19.39 2.46
N GLY A 237 9.40 -19.11 3.67
CA GLY A 237 9.40 -17.77 4.26
C GLY A 237 10.79 -17.15 4.30
N GLN A 238 10.84 -15.85 4.03
CA GLN A 238 12.06 -15.02 4.09
C GLN A 238 11.99 -14.09 5.30
N PRO A 239 13.13 -13.79 5.95
CA PRO A 239 13.10 -13.01 7.19
C PRO A 239 12.51 -11.62 6.99
N GLU A 240 12.67 -11.01 5.81
CA GLU A 240 12.03 -9.74 5.46
C GLU A 240 10.49 -9.85 5.41
N THR A 241 9.98 -10.91 4.77
CA THR A 241 8.54 -11.21 4.68
C THR A 241 7.95 -11.60 6.03
N ASP A 242 8.67 -12.40 6.81
CA ASP A 242 8.24 -12.83 8.14
C ASP A 242 8.16 -11.65 9.12
N ALA A 243 9.15 -10.75 9.10
CA ALA A 243 9.12 -9.50 9.86
C ALA A 243 7.93 -8.60 9.49
N VAL A 244 7.61 -8.46 8.20
CA VAL A 244 6.46 -7.64 7.76
C VAL A 244 5.12 -8.28 8.13
N LYS A 245 4.96 -9.61 8.03
CA LYS A 245 3.75 -10.30 8.51
C LYS A 245 3.56 -10.11 10.02
N GLU A 246 4.62 -10.30 10.80
CA GLU A 246 4.59 -10.11 12.25
C GLU A 246 4.23 -8.66 12.61
N TRP A 247 4.79 -7.69 11.89
CA TRP A 247 4.49 -6.26 12.06
C TRP A 247 3.01 -5.93 11.78
N ILE A 248 2.47 -6.39 10.64
CA ILE A 248 1.05 -6.23 10.30
C ILE A 248 0.13 -6.90 11.33
N SER A 249 0.55 -8.04 11.91
CA SER A 249 -0.24 -8.72 12.95
C SER A 249 -0.33 -7.98 14.30
N LYS A 250 0.56 -7.01 14.55
CA LYS A 250 0.67 -6.28 15.82
C LYS A 250 0.02 -4.90 15.81
N ILE A 251 -0.18 -4.31 14.63
CA ILE A 251 -0.70 -2.94 14.46
C ILE A 251 -1.85 -2.97 13.46
N GLN A 252 -2.99 -2.40 13.84
CA GLN A 252 -4.19 -2.39 13.01
C GLN A 252 -4.10 -1.29 11.94
N PHE A 253 -3.32 -1.56 10.89
CA PHE A 253 -3.18 -0.65 9.76
C PHE A 253 -4.48 -0.51 8.97
N VAL A 254 -4.94 0.73 8.78
CA VAL A 254 -6.18 1.02 8.04
C VAL A 254 -5.89 1.13 6.54
N LEU A 255 -4.84 1.87 6.19
CA LEU A 255 -4.43 2.18 4.81
C LEU A 255 -2.94 1.89 4.61
N SER A 256 -2.57 1.43 3.41
CA SER A 256 -1.18 1.20 3.04
C SER A 256 -0.86 1.54 1.58
N GLY A 257 0.37 1.98 1.33
CA GLY A 257 0.94 2.03 -0.02
C GLY A 257 2.21 1.18 -0.13
N GLY A 258 2.27 0.30 -1.12
CA GLY A 258 3.46 -0.46 -1.50
C GLY A 258 4.18 0.21 -2.69
N LEU A 259 5.38 0.75 -2.49
CA LEU A 259 6.07 1.59 -3.48
C LEU A 259 7.05 0.77 -4.34
N HIS A 260 6.88 0.88 -5.65
CA HIS A 260 7.52 0.09 -6.70
C HIS A 260 8.05 0.94 -7.86
N GLY A 261 8.76 0.28 -8.78
CA GLY A 261 9.22 0.89 -10.03
C GLY A 261 9.34 -0.14 -11.16
N GLY A 262 9.29 0.33 -12.40
CA GLY A 262 9.23 -0.47 -13.64
C GLY A 262 7.98 -0.16 -14.46
N ALA A 263 6.98 0.49 -13.88
CA ALA A 263 5.82 1.08 -14.57
C ALA A 263 5.49 2.46 -14.00
N LEU A 264 4.39 3.06 -14.46
CA LEU A 264 3.84 4.30 -13.90
C LEU A 264 2.31 4.16 -13.77
N VAL A 265 1.85 3.59 -12.66
CA VAL A 265 0.45 3.23 -12.42
C VAL A 265 0.18 2.99 -10.93
N ALA A 266 -1.01 3.34 -10.44
CA ALA A 266 -1.52 2.82 -9.17
C ALA A 266 -2.28 1.50 -9.43
N SER A 267 -1.66 0.37 -9.10
CA SER A 267 -2.26 -0.96 -9.18
C SER A 267 -3.01 -1.29 -7.90
N TYR A 268 -4.20 -1.87 -8.01
CA TYR A 268 -5.06 -2.19 -6.86
C TYR A 268 -5.57 -3.64 -6.88
N PRO A 269 -5.94 -4.21 -5.71
CA PRO A 269 -6.40 -5.59 -5.56
C PRO A 269 -7.57 -6.03 -6.47
N PHE A 270 -7.73 -7.33 -6.72
CA PHE A 270 -6.77 -8.39 -6.41
C PHE A 270 -5.63 -8.48 -7.43
N ASP A 271 -4.45 -8.84 -6.96
CA ASP A 271 -3.27 -9.14 -7.78
C ASP A 271 -3.36 -10.51 -8.48
N ASN A 272 -4.09 -11.48 -7.90
CA ASN A 272 -4.21 -12.83 -8.46
C ASN A 272 -5.65 -13.21 -8.85
N THR A 273 -5.81 -14.31 -9.59
CA THR A 273 -7.11 -14.90 -9.97
C THR A 273 -7.25 -16.34 -9.46
N PRO A 274 -8.49 -16.83 -9.21
CA PRO A 274 -8.73 -18.25 -8.89
C PRO A 274 -8.21 -19.21 -9.97
N ASN A 275 -8.33 -18.81 -11.24
CA ASN A 275 -8.10 -19.66 -12.41
C ASN A 275 -6.67 -19.61 -12.97
N SER A 276 -5.73 -18.91 -12.33
CA SER A 276 -4.33 -18.84 -12.78
C SER A 276 -3.56 -20.17 -12.70
N ARG A 277 -4.24 -21.32 -12.52
CA ARG A 277 -3.67 -22.68 -12.58
C ARG A 277 -3.38 -23.19 -13.99
N LEU A 278 -4.06 -22.68 -15.04
CA LEU A 278 -3.87 -23.20 -16.42
C LEU A 278 -2.46 -22.93 -17.00
N CYS A 279 -1.75 -21.91 -16.53
CA CYS A 279 -0.44 -21.50 -17.05
C CYS A 279 0.71 -21.85 -16.10
N ARG A 280 0.98 -23.14 -15.89
CA ARG A 280 2.04 -23.59 -14.94
C ARG A 280 3.25 -24.31 -15.55
N SER A 281 3.27 -24.57 -16.86
CA SER A 281 4.25 -25.52 -17.45
C SER A 281 4.71 -25.22 -18.89
N SER A 282 4.61 -23.98 -19.38
CA SER A 282 5.17 -23.64 -20.70
C SER A 282 5.68 -22.19 -20.77
N PRO A 283 6.89 -21.94 -21.33
CA PRO A 283 7.35 -20.58 -21.63
C PRO A 283 6.49 -19.86 -22.68
N LEU A 284 5.60 -20.57 -23.38
CA LEU A 284 4.60 -19.94 -24.27
C LEU A 284 3.47 -19.24 -23.48
N CYS A 285 3.23 -19.58 -22.21
CA CYS A 285 2.17 -18.92 -21.43
C CYS A 285 2.45 -17.44 -21.14
N SER A 286 3.71 -17.01 -21.00
CA SER A 286 4.02 -15.58 -20.85
C SER A 286 3.71 -14.76 -22.10
N VAL A 287 3.49 -15.41 -23.25
CA VAL A 287 3.12 -14.79 -24.53
C VAL A 287 1.60 -14.78 -24.74
N PHE A 288 0.90 -15.84 -24.28
CA PHE A 288 -0.56 -15.94 -24.39
C PHE A 288 -1.32 -15.26 -23.23
N GLN A 289 -0.73 -15.12 -22.04
CA GLN A 289 -1.40 -14.53 -20.89
C GLN A 289 -1.65 -13.02 -21.06
N SER A 290 -0.87 -12.35 -21.92
CA SER A 290 -1.08 -10.98 -22.41
C SER A 290 -2.38 -10.75 -23.22
N TYR A 291 -3.12 -11.81 -23.56
CA TYR A 291 -4.37 -11.72 -24.32
C TYR A 291 -5.64 -12.02 -23.51
N SER A 292 -5.56 -12.39 -22.22
CA SER A 292 -6.75 -12.75 -21.43
C SER A 292 -6.60 -12.59 -19.91
N SER A 293 -5.96 -11.52 -19.45
CA SER A 293 -5.99 -11.11 -18.04
C SER A 293 -7.29 -10.35 -17.72
N ALA A 294 -8.33 -11.09 -17.35
CA ALA A 294 -9.57 -10.51 -16.82
C ALA A 294 -9.35 -9.91 -15.40
N PRO A 295 -10.03 -8.81 -15.04
CA PRO A 295 -9.88 -8.22 -13.71
C PRO A 295 -10.40 -9.14 -12.60
N SER A 296 -9.68 -9.15 -11.48
CA SER A 296 -10.03 -9.90 -10.28
C SER A 296 -10.53 -8.91 -9.22
N LEU A 297 -11.84 -8.71 -9.17
CA LEU A 297 -12.45 -7.66 -8.35
C LEU A 297 -12.50 -8.07 -6.87
N THR A 298 -12.20 -7.15 -5.97
CA THR A 298 -12.51 -7.32 -4.55
C THR A 298 -13.97 -6.96 -4.24
N PRO A 299 -14.51 -7.35 -3.07
CA PRO A 299 -15.77 -6.82 -2.58
C PRO A 299 -15.76 -5.31 -2.26
N ASP A 300 -14.59 -4.65 -2.31
CA ASP A 300 -14.38 -3.21 -2.12
C ASP A 300 -13.73 -2.55 -3.37
N ASP A 301 -13.97 -3.09 -4.58
CA ASP A 301 -13.40 -2.59 -5.85
C ASP A 301 -13.70 -1.09 -6.08
N ASP A 302 -14.84 -0.60 -5.59
CA ASP A 302 -15.22 0.80 -5.61
C ASP A 302 -14.26 1.68 -4.78
N VAL A 303 -13.95 1.27 -3.55
CA VAL A 303 -13.02 1.94 -2.65
C VAL A 303 -11.60 1.83 -3.18
N PHE A 304 -11.17 0.66 -3.66
CA PHE A 304 -9.82 0.48 -4.19
C PHE A 304 -9.55 1.30 -5.46
N ARG A 305 -10.53 1.39 -6.38
CA ARG A 305 -10.45 2.32 -7.52
C ARG A 305 -10.34 3.76 -7.05
N HIS A 306 -11.12 4.18 -6.05
CA HIS A 306 -11.03 5.52 -5.47
C HIS A 306 -9.65 5.80 -4.87
N LEU A 307 -9.11 4.90 -4.04
CA LEU A 307 -7.78 5.04 -3.45
C LEU A 307 -6.67 5.15 -4.51
N ALA A 308 -6.73 4.29 -5.54
CA ALA A 308 -5.80 4.35 -6.67
C ALA A 308 -5.93 5.65 -7.47
N LEU A 309 -7.15 6.14 -7.70
CA LEU A 309 -7.41 7.42 -8.37
C LEU A 309 -6.96 8.62 -7.52
N THR A 310 -7.13 8.59 -6.20
CA THR A 310 -6.64 9.66 -5.31
C THR A 310 -5.13 9.82 -5.44
N TYR A 311 -4.37 8.72 -5.57
CA TYR A 311 -2.94 8.83 -5.89
C TYR A 311 -2.71 9.30 -7.34
N ALA A 312 -3.21 8.55 -8.32
CA ALA A 312 -2.89 8.75 -9.73
C ALA A 312 -3.29 10.13 -10.26
N SER A 313 -4.47 10.65 -9.87
CA SER A 313 -4.96 11.97 -10.29
C SER A 313 -4.17 13.15 -9.70
N ASN A 314 -3.48 12.94 -8.58
CA ASN A 314 -2.62 13.96 -7.95
C ASN A 314 -1.14 13.84 -8.39
N HIS A 315 -0.80 12.85 -9.23
CA HIS A 315 0.50 12.71 -9.86
C HIS A 315 0.40 13.15 -11.34
N PRO A 316 1.08 14.25 -11.77
CA PRO A 316 0.81 14.91 -13.05
C PRO A 316 1.16 14.07 -14.29
N VAL A 317 2.11 13.12 -14.16
CA VAL A 317 2.53 12.23 -15.24
C VAL A 317 1.66 10.97 -15.26
N MET A 318 1.42 10.33 -14.10
CA MET A 318 0.64 9.09 -13.97
C MET A 318 -0.81 9.25 -14.41
N ALA A 319 -1.48 10.37 -14.05
CA ALA A 319 -2.87 10.67 -14.43
C ALA A 319 -3.15 10.58 -15.95
N ARG A 320 -2.11 10.80 -16.78
CA ARG A 320 -2.22 10.74 -18.25
C ARG A 320 -2.36 9.32 -18.79
N GLY A 321 -2.03 8.30 -17.99
CA GLY A 321 -2.16 6.90 -18.36
C GLY A 321 -1.23 6.40 -19.48
N ALA A 322 -0.22 7.19 -19.84
CA ALA A 322 0.68 6.88 -20.94
C ALA A 322 1.58 5.69 -20.62
N ALA A 323 1.75 4.78 -21.59
CA ALA A 323 2.68 3.67 -21.47
C ALA A 323 4.14 4.15 -21.34
N CYS A 324 4.92 3.49 -20.48
CA CYS A 324 6.32 3.81 -20.25
C CYS A 324 7.23 3.68 -21.49
N ARG A 325 6.87 2.80 -22.42
CA ARG A 325 7.56 2.59 -23.71
C ARG A 325 6.61 2.03 -24.75
N SER A 326 6.99 2.08 -26.02
CA SER A 326 6.26 1.40 -27.09
C SER A 326 6.12 -0.10 -26.77
N GLY A 327 4.92 -0.65 -26.95
CA GLY A 327 4.59 -2.05 -26.64
C GLY A 327 4.35 -2.37 -25.16
N ALA A 328 4.56 -1.43 -24.23
CA ALA A 328 4.09 -1.57 -22.85
C ALA A 328 2.60 -1.20 -22.73
N PRO A 329 1.87 -1.73 -21.73
CA PRO A 329 0.48 -1.33 -21.48
C PRO A 329 0.37 0.16 -21.13
N ALA A 330 -0.71 0.78 -21.62
CA ALA A 330 -1.19 2.07 -21.16
C ALA A 330 -2.32 1.85 -20.15
N PHE A 331 -2.41 2.70 -19.12
CA PHE A 331 -3.32 2.51 -17.99
C PHE A 331 -4.29 3.69 -17.91
N ALA A 332 -5.54 3.51 -18.31
CA ALA A 332 -6.52 4.59 -18.32
C ALA A 332 -6.62 5.26 -16.92
N HIS A 333 -6.52 6.59 -16.89
CA HIS A 333 -6.48 7.41 -15.66
C HIS A 333 -5.33 7.10 -14.69
N GLY A 334 -4.30 6.36 -15.12
CA GLY A 334 -3.15 6.01 -14.30
C GLY A 334 -3.41 4.90 -13.27
N ILE A 335 -4.49 4.11 -13.43
CA ILE A 335 -4.84 3.02 -12.52
C ILE A 335 -4.96 1.67 -13.23
N THR A 336 -4.80 0.56 -12.50
CA THR A 336 -5.12 -0.79 -13.00
C THR A 336 -5.52 -1.74 -11.87
N ASN A 337 -6.38 -2.71 -12.16
CA ASN A 337 -6.49 -3.89 -11.31
C ASN A 337 -5.23 -4.76 -11.53
N GLY A 338 -4.65 -5.30 -10.46
CA GLY A 338 -3.39 -6.05 -10.51
C GLY A 338 -3.48 -7.27 -11.42
N ALA A 339 -4.48 -8.13 -11.20
CA ALA A 339 -4.71 -9.31 -12.01
C ALA A 339 -5.03 -9.00 -13.49
N ALA A 340 -5.67 -7.86 -13.78
CA ALA A 340 -5.92 -7.40 -15.16
C ALA A 340 -4.63 -6.98 -15.88
N TRP A 341 -3.65 -6.43 -15.16
CA TRP A 341 -2.34 -6.10 -15.70
C TRP A 341 -1.50 -7.36 -15.88
N TYR A 342 -1.27 -8.13 -14.80
CA TYR A 342 -0.75 -9.50 -14.85
C TYR A 342 -1.03 -10.24 -13.53
N PRO A 343 -1.55 -11.49 -13.55
CA PRO A 343 -1.76 -12.25 -12.33
C PRO A 343 -0.48 -12.54 -11.53
N LEU A 344 -0.48 -12.16 -10.26
CA LEU A 344 0.66 -12.17 -9.33
C LEU A 344 0.29 -12.99 -8.08
N THR A 345 0.91 -14.17 -7.92
CA THR A 345 0.66 -15.03 -6.74
C THR A 345 1.57 -14.68 -5.56
N GLY A 346 0.99 -14.50 -4.37
CA GLY A 346 1.71 -14.31 -3.10
C GLY A 346 2.26 -12.90 -2.88
N GLY A 347 1.51 -11.89 -3.31
CA GLY A 347 1.84 -10.48 -3.13
C GLY A 347 1.51 -9.95 -1.74
N MET A 348 2.21 -8.89 -1.33
CA MET A 348 1.98 -8.21 -0.04
C MET A 348 0.62 -7.48 0.00
N GLN A 349 0.21 -6.93 -1.14
CA GLN A 349 -1.00 -6.13 -1.29
C GLN A 349 -2.27 -6.92 -0.95
N ASP A 350 -2.47 -8.07 -1.60
CA ASP A 350 -3.59 -8.97 -1.34
C ASP A 350 -3.55 -9.52 0.09
N PHE A 351 -2.35 -9.76 0.65
CA PHE A 351 -2.18 -10.26 2.02
C PHE A 351 -2.69 -9.26 3.08
N ASN A 352 -2.34 -7.97 2.96
CA ASN A 352 -2.82 -6.92 3.85
C ASN A 352 -4.34 -6.87 3.93
N TYR A 353 -4.99 -6.92 2.76
CA TYR A 353 -6.43 -6.76 2.65
C TYR A 353 -7.20 -7.99 3.13
N VAL A 354 -6.79 -9.19 2.72
CA VAL A 354 -7.53 -10.44 3.03
C VAL A 354 -7.39 -10.87 4.49
N TRP A 355 -6.20 -10.76 5.09
CA TRP A 355 -5.98 -11.25 6.46
C TRP A 355 -6.28 -10.22 7.55
N TYR A 356 -6.11 -8.92 7.26
CA TYR A 356 -6.18 -7.86 8.26
C TYR A 356 -7.14 -6.72 7.91
N GLY A 357 -7.75 -6.74 6.72
CA GLY A 357 -8.65 -5.67 6.26
C GLY A 357 -7.95 -4.35 5.90
N CYS A 358 -6.60 -4.31 5.96
CA CYS A 358 -5.79 -3.15 5.61
C CYS A 358 -5.84 -2.91 4.09
N MET A 359 -6.25 -1.72 3.66
CA MET A 359 -6.36 -1.42 2.24
C MET A 359 -4.99 -1.00 1.68
N GLU A 360 -4.29 -1.94 1.06
CA GLU A 360 -3.01 -1.68 0.39
C GLU A 360 -3.17 -1.45 -1.12
N VAL A 361 -2.51 -0.42 -1.65
CA VAL A 361 -2.41 -0.13 -3.09
C VAL A 361 -0.95 -0.14 -3.50
N THR A 362 -0.64 -0.80 -4.63
CA THR A 362 0.69 -0.82 -5.22
C THR A 362 0.90 0.41 -6.08
N LEU A 363 1.94 1.19 -5.78
CA LEU A 363 2.26 2.45 -6.44
C LEU A 363 3.54 2.26 -7.27
N GLU A 364 3.40 2.09 -8.58
CA GLU A 364 4.52 2.06 -9.53
C GLU A 364 4.89 3.48 -9.91
N LEU A 365 6.05 3.95 -9.44
CA LEU A 365 6.40 5.39 -9.39
C LEU A 365 7.25 5.88 -10.56
N SER A 366 7.91 4.96 -11.27
CA SER A 366 8.92 5.30 -12.27
C SER A 366 9.10 4.19 -13.29
N CYS A 367 9.07 4.56 -14.58
CA CYS A 367 9.33 3.62 -15.67
C CYS A 367 10.72 2.98 -15.60
N CYS A 368 11.73 3.77 -15.20
CA CYS A 368 13.07 3.30 -14.88
C CYS A 368 13.10 2.84 -13.42
N LYS A 369 13.56 1.61 -13.14
CA LYS A 369 13.63 1.07 -11.76
C LYS A 369 14.66 1.80 -10.88
N PHE A 370 15.85 2.04 -11.43
CA PHE A 370 16.95 2.76 -10.77
C PHE A 370 17.45 3.90 -11.69
N PRO A 371 16.72 5.03 -11.78
CA PRO A 371 17.10 6.16 -12.62
C PRO A 371 18.37 6.86 -12.13
N PRO A 372 18.97 7.77 -12.93
CA PRO A 372 20.03 8.65 -12.45
C PRO A 372 19.56 9.52 -11.28
N ALA A 373 20.45 9.77 -10.31
CA ALA A 373 20.14 10.56 -9.11
C ALA A 373 19.64 11.99 -9.44
N SER A 374 20.04 12.54 -10.59
CA SER A 374 19.57 13.83 -11.10
C SER A 374 18.07 13.93 -11.31
N ASP A 375 17.36 12.80 -11.45
CA ASP A 375 15.91 12.77 -11.65
C ASP A 375 15.13 12.75 -10.33
N LEU A 376 15.77 12.49 -9.17
CA LEU A 376 15.12 12.41 -7.86
C LEU A 376 14.33 13.69 -7.46
N PRO A 377 14.81 14.93 -7.72
CA PRO A 377 14.03 16.14 -7.42
C PRO A 377 12.70 16.19 -8.19
N LYS A 378 12.71 15.71 -9.44
CA LYS A 378 11.52 15.62 -10.30
C LYS A 378 10.56 14.56 -9.77
N PHE A 379 11.04 13.36 -9.44
CA PHE A 379 10.18 12.31 -8.87
C PHE A 379 9.52 12.76 -7.57
N TRP A 380 10.25 13.50 -6.72
CA TRP A 380 9.68 14.08 -5.50
C TRP A 380 8.58 15.09 -5.79
N GLU A 381 8.81 16.07 -6.67
CA GLU A 381 7.79 17.09 -6.97
C GLU A 381 6.53 16.46 -7.61
N GLU A 382 6.71 15.47 -8.48
CA GLU A 382 5.59 14.75 -9.11
C GLU A 382 4.79 13.87 -8.15
N ASN A 383 5.36 13.43 -7.03
CA ASN A 383 4.72 12.48 -6.10
C ASN A 383 4.32 13.07 -4.74
N ARG A 384 4.94 14.17 -4.28
CA ARG A 384 4.72 14.77 -2.95
C ARG A 384 3.23 14.95 -2.63
N MET A 385 2.47 15.58 -3.52
CA MET A 385 1.04 15.82 -3.28
C MET A 385 0.19 14.55 -3.30
N ALA A 386 0.53 13.57 -4.15
CA ALA A 386 -0.14 12.29 -4.21
C ALA A 386 0.08 11.47 -2.92
N LEU A 387 1.33 11.43 -2.43
CA LEU A 387 1.70 10.75 -1.19
C LEU A 387 0.94 11.30 0.03
N VAL A 388 0.89 12.63 0.20
CA VAL A 388 0.25 13.25 1.36
C VAL A 388 -1.28 13.13 1.28
N LYS A 389 -1.89 13.31 0.10
CA LYS A 389 -3.35 13.15 -0.06
C LYS A 389 -3.82 11.71 0.11
N PHE A 390 -3.05 10.72 -0.37
CA PHE A 390 -3.38 9.31 -0.19
C PHE A 390 -3.48 8.95 1.30
N LEU A 391 -2.53 9.38 2.13
CA LEU A 391 -2.59 9.19 3.59
C LEU A 391 -3.88 9.75 4.23
N GLY A 392 -4.43 10.83 3.66
CA GLY A 392 -5.68 11.44 4.12
C GLY A 392 -6.92 10.54 3.96
N GLU A 393 -6.93 9.58 3.03
CA GLU A 393 -8.09 8.70 2.80
C GLU A 393 -8.35 7.72 3.96
N ALA A 394 -7.40 7.53 4.88
CA ALA A 394 -7.62 6.79 6.12
C ALA A 394 -8.67 7.43 7.05
N HIS A 395 -9.00 8.71 6.83
CA HIS A 395 -10.03 9.46 7.56
C HIS A 395 -11.39 9.47 6.87
N ARG A 396 -11.59 8.66 5.82
CA ARG A 396 -12.88 8.48 5.13
C ARG A 396 -13.62 7.24 5.65
N GLY A 397 -14.94 7.23 5.53
CA GLY A 397 -15.76 6.03 5.71
C GLY A 397 -16.43 5.99 7.08
N VAL A 398 -16.19 4.92 7.83
CA VAL A 398 -16.73 4.72 9.17
C VAL A 398 -15.62 4.38 10.17
N SER A 399 -15.75 4.87 11.39
CA SER A 399 -14.90 4.50 12.53
C SER A 399 -15.71 4.50 13.82
N GLY A 400 -15.20 3.90 14.89
CA GLY A 400 -15.85 3.93 16.20
C GLY A 400 -15.44 2.78 17.10
N PHE A 401 -16.26 2.51 18.11
CA PHE A 401 -15.94 1.59 19.20
C PHE A 401 -16.95 0.44 19.30
N VAL A 402 -16.46 -0.78 19.55
CA VAL A 402 -17.28 -1.91 20.01
C VAL A 402 -17.09 -2.08 21.51
N THR A 403 -18.17 -2.04 22.27
CA THR A 403 -18.17 -2.15 23.75
C THR A 403 -19.16 -3.20 24.25
N ASP A 404 -19.04 -3.63 25.51
CA ASP A 404 -20.06 -4.43 26.20
C ASP A 404 -21.10 -3.56 26.92
N ASP A 405 -22.10 -4.19 27.54
CA ASP A 405 -23.14 -3.52 28.34
C ASP A 405 -22.60 -2.71 29.54
N GLY A 406 -21.37 -2.97 29.99
CA GLY A 406 -20.68 -2.19 31.02
C GLY A 406 -19.85 -1.03 30.46
N GLY A 407 -19.80 -0.86 29.14
CA GLY A 407 -18.97 0.13 28.46
C GLY A 407 -17.51 -0.30 28.26
N ASN A 408 -17.13 -1.54 28.61
CA ASN A 408 -15.77 -2.03 28.42
C ASN A 408 -15.50 -2.30 26.93
N PRO A 409 -14.26 -2.06 26.44
CA PRO A 409 -13.92 -2.32 25.04
C PRO A 409 -13.91 -3.82 24.70
N VAL A 410 -14.53 -4.20 23.59
CA VAL A 410 -14.50 -5.59 23.08
C VAL A 410 -13.37 -5.72 22.05
N ALA A 411 -12.25 -6.28 22.50
CA ALA A 411 -11.07 -6.49 21.66
C ALA A 411 -11.22 -7.67 20.68
N ARG A 412 -10.69 -7.53 19.46
CA ARG A 412 -10.72 -8.53 18.38
C ARG A 412 -12.14 -9.01 18.01
N ALA A 413 -13.15 -8.17 18.19
CA ALA A 413 -14.45 -8.41 17.58
C ALA A 413 -14.29 -8.46 16.06
N ALA A 414 -14.89 -9.46 15.41
CA ALA A 414 -14.91 -9.60 13.97
C ALA A 414 -16.01 -8.71 13.39
N LEU A 415 -15.65 -7.83 12.46
CA LEU A 415 -16.58 -6.95 11.76
C LEU A 415 -16.58 -7.24 10.27
N LYS A 416 -17.75 -7.10 9.64
CA LYS A 416 -17.90 -7.19 8.18
C LYS A 416 -18.99 -6.25 7.70
N VAL A 417 -18.79 -5.58 6.57
CA VAL A 417 -19.87 -4.85 5.90
C VAL A 417 -20.72 -5.86 5.13
N LYS A 418 -22.03 -5.87 5.36
CA LYS A 418 -22.94 -6.82 4.71
C LYS A 418 -22.89 -6.66 3.19
N GLY A 419 -22.66 -7.76 2.48
CA GLY A 419 -22.42 -7.77 1.03
C GLY A 419 -20.96 -7.54 0.60
N ARG A 420 -20.03 -7.29 1.54
CA ARG A 420 -18.59 -7.26 1.29
C ARG A 420 -17.91 -8.42 2.02
N ASP A 421 -17.51 -9.46 1.30
CA ASP A 421 -16.99 -10.71 1.89
C ASP A 421 -15.49 -10.67 2.26
N VAL A 422 -15.06 -9.56 2.86
CA VAL A 422 -13.77 -9.43 3.56
C VAL A 422 -14.01 -8.73 4.90
N GLY A 423 -13.55 -9.36 5.99
CA GLY A 423 -13.70 -8.85 7.35
C GLY A 423 -12.55 -7.95 7.81
N PHE A 424 -12.73 -7.37 8.99
CA PHE A 424 -11.72 -6.62 9.75
C PHE A 424 -11.97 -6.84 11.25
N GLN A 425 -11.12 -6.29 12.13
CA GLN A 425 -11.18 -6.51 13.58
C GLN A 425 -11.20 -5.20 14.38
N THR A 426 -11.57 -5.29 15.66
CA THR A 426 -11.31 -4.21 16.63
C THR A 426 -9.92 -4.31 17.27
N THR A 427 -9.36 -3.14 17.62
CA THR A 427 -8.14 -3.04 18.43
C THR A 427 -8.36 -3.56 19.84
N LYS A 428 -7.29 -3.62 20.65
CA LYS A 428 -7.40 -3.89 22.10
C LYS A 428 -8.25 -2.86 22.87
N TYR A 429 -8.51 -1.69 22.29
CA TYR A 429 -9.38 -0.64 22.83
C TYR A 429 -10.79 -0.66 22.22
N GLY A 430 -11.15 -1.70 21.46
CA GLY A 430 -12.46 -1.82 20.82
C GLY A 430 -12.62 -0.95 19.58
N GLU A 431 -11.58 -0.24 19.13
CA GLU A 431 -11.65 0.68 17.99
C GLU A 431 -11.71 -0.07 16.66
N PHE A 432 -12.44 0.46 15.68
CA PHE A 432 -12.35 0.03 14.28
C PHE A 432 -12.38 1.23 13.33
N TRP A 433 -11.86 1.01 12.13
CA TRP A 433 -11.96 1.92 10.99
C TRP A 433 -12.24 1.09 9.74
N ARG A 434 -13.06 1.61 8.83
CA ARG A 434 -13.24 1.05 7.48
C ARG A 434 -13.48 2.17 6.49
N ILE A 435 -12.55 2.29 5.53
CA ILE A 435 -12.68 3.21 4.40
C ILE A 435 -13.84 2.74 3.53
N LEU A 436 -14.78 3.64 3.26
CA LEU A 436 -15.98 3.41 2.46
C LEU A 436 -16.32 4.69 1.69
N LEU A 437 -16.94 4.54 0.52
CA LEU A 437 -17.48 5.67 -0.23
C LEU A 437 -18.84 6.12 0.36
N PRO A 438 -19.36 7.30 -0.03
CA PRO A 438 -20.68 7.74 0.42
C PRO A 438 -21.78 6.74 0.03
N GLY A 439 -22.63 6.37 0.99
CA GLY A 439 -23.61 5.30 0.80
C GLY A 439 -24.29 4.85 2.10
N VAL A 440 -25.25 3.94 1.98
CA VAL A 440 -25.93 3.29 3.11
C VAL A 440 -25.44 1.85 3.22
N TYR A 441 -25.05 1.46 4.43
CA TYR A 441 -24.39 0.20 4.72
C TYR A 441 -24.97 -0.45 5.96
N LYS A 442 -24.74 -1.76 6.12
CA LYS A 442 -25.04 -2.50 7.35
C LYS A 442 -23.77 -3.18 7.84
N LEU A 443 -23.40 -2.95 9.09
CA LEU A 443 -22.25 -3.56 9.76
C LEU A 443 -22.72 -4.81 10.51
N GLU A 444 -22.09 -5.95 10.23
CA GLU A 444 -22.24 -7.20 10.98
C GLU A 444 -21.08 -7.28 11.98
N VAL A 445 -21.38 -7.43 13.27
CA VAL A 445 -20.39 -7.51 14.35
C VAL A 445 -20.57 -8.79 15.15
N TYR A 446 -19.47 -9.50 15.37
CA TYR A 446 -19.40 -10.77 16.10
C TYR A 446 -18.23 -10.74 17.11
N ALA A 447 -18.46 -11.27 18.31
CA ALA A 447 -17.40 -11.54 19.27
C ALA A 447 -17.74 -12.79 20.08
N ASP A 448 -16.72 -13.56 20.47
CA ASP A 448 -16.92 -14.76 21.29
C ASP A 448 -17.55 -14.40 22.63
N GLY A 449 -18.59 -15.16 23.02
CA GLY A 449 -19.37 -14.89 24.24
C GLY A 449 -20.47 -13.83 24.10
N PHE A 450 -20.60 -13.16 22.95
CA PHE A 450 -21.64 -12.15 22.68
C PHE A 450 -22.68 -12.63 21.67
N LEU A 451 -23.86 -12.01 21.69
CA LEU A 451 -24.85 -12.14 20.63
C LEU A 451 -24.39 -11.33 19.39
N PRO A 452 -24.44 -11.90 18.16
CA PRO A 452 -24.13 -11.15 16.95
C PRO A 452 -25.08 -9.95 16.79
N LYS A 453 -24.55 -8.82 16.31
CA LYS A 453 -25.31 -7.58 16.11
C LYS A 453 -25.17 -7.09 14.67
N GLU A 454 -26.28 -6.67 14.08
CA GLU A 454 -26.28 -5.94 12.82
C GLU A 454 -26.69 -4.48 13.09
N VAL A 455 -25.99 -3.51 12.50
CA VAL A 455 -26.26 -2.07 12.68
C VAL A 455 -26.24 -1.37 11.32
N ASP A 456 -27.31 -0.66 10.99
CA ASP A 456 -27.38 0.19 9.79
C ASP A 456 -26.69 1.53 10.04
N PHE A 457 -25.95 2.02 9.04
CA PHE A 457 -25.27 3.30 9.08
C PHE A 457 -25.16 3.93 7.69
N MET A 458 -24.86 5.22 7.64
CA MET A 458 -24.65 5.98 6.41
C MET A 458 -23.26 6.61 6.43
N VAL A 459 -22.57 6.59 5.30
CA VAL A 459 -21.33 7.32 5.06
C VAL A 459 -21.66 8.54 4.20
N VAL A 460 -21.16 9.70 4.61
CA VAL A 460 -21.29 10.97 3.86
C VAL A 460 -19.92 11.40 3.32
N GLU A 461 -19.91 12.30 2.33
CA GLU A 461 -18.68 12.69 1.64
C GLU A 461 -17.73 13.56 2.49
N GLN A 462 -18.29 14.35 3.40
CA GLN A 462 -17.59 15.47 4.05
C GLN A 462 -16.80 15.07 5.31
N HIS A 463 -17.26 14.04 6.03
CA HIS A 463 -16.71 13.65 7.32
C HIS A 463 -16.85 12.12 7.52
N PRO A 464 -15.92 11.45 8.24
CA PRO A 464 -16.10 10.06 8.63
C PRO A 464 -17.30 9.90 9.56
N THR A 465 -18.06 8.82 9.38
CA THR A 465 -19.16 8.45 10.26
C THR A 465 -18.61 7.83 11.53
N LEU A 466 -18.95 8.41 12.69
CA LEU A 466 -18.69 7.80 14.00
C LEU A 466 -19.82 6.82 14.35
N LEU A 467 -19.49 5.55 14.57
CA LEU A 467 -20.44 4.46 14.83
C LEU A 467 -20.00 3.61 16.02
N ASN A 468 -20.66 3.78 17.17
CA ASN A 468 -20.41 2.96 18.35
C ASN A 468 -21.41 1.81 18.44
N VAL A 469 -20.93 0.61 18.80
CA VAL A 469 -21.70 -0.64 18.78
C VAL A 469 -21.54 -1.38 20.12
N THR A 470 -22.57 -1.32 20.96
CA THR A 470 -22.65 -2.15 22.17
C THR A 470 -23.07 -3.58 21.83
N LEU A 471 -22.32 -4.59 22.29
CA LEU A 471 -22.66 -6.00 22.20
C LEU A 471 -23.22 -6.52 23.53
N HIS A 472 -24.20 -7.43 23.45
CA HIS A 472 -24.85 -8.03 24.62
C HIS A 472 -24.35 -9.45 24.85
N PRO A 473 -24.02 -9.88 26.09
CA PRO A 473 -23.58 -11.24 26.37
C PRO A 473 -24.58 -12.30 25.92
N ALA A 474 -24.08 -13.39 25.32
CA ALA A 474 -24.86 -14.57 25.06
C ALA A 474 -25.18 -15.26 26.40
N LYS A 475 -26.47 -15.55 26.65
CA LYS A 475 -26.87 -16.26 27.88
C LYS A 475 -26.22 -17.63 27.94
N VAL A 476 -25.26 -17.81 28.84
CA VAL A 476 -24.70 -19.12 29.17
C VAL A 476 -25.84 -19.98 29.73
N GLY A 477 -26.15 -21.07 29.04
CA GLY A 477 -27.03 -22.09 29.58
C GLY A 477 -26.31 -22.78 30.74
N VAL A 478 -26.65 -22.41 31.97
CA VAL A 478 -26.23 -23.18 33.16
C VAL A 478 -26.96 -24.52 33.10
N ASP A 479 -26.27 -25.55 32.63
CA ASP A 479 -26.73 -26.93 32.81
C ASP A 479 -26.73 -27.20 34.32
N GLY A 480 -27.93 -27.28 34.88
CA GLY A 480 -28.13 -27.33 36.32
C GLY A 480 -27.62 -28.64 36.92
N VAL A 481 -26.45 -28.60 37.57
CA VAL A 481 -25.99 -29.64 38.50
C VAL A 481 -26.79 -29.52 39.80
N GLY A 482 -28.08 -29.82 39.71
CA GLY A 482 -28.99 -29.93 40.85
C GLY A 482 -28.88 -31.32 41.48
N GLY A 483 -27.81 -31.54 42.24
CA GLY A 483 -27.60 -32.77 43.03
C GLY A 483 -28.52 -32.83 44.25
N GLY A 484 -29.84 -32.93 44.03
CA GLY A 484 -30.83 -33.17 45.08
C GLY A 484 -31.20 -34.65 45.15
N ASP A 485 -30.59 -35.38 46.08
CA ASP A 485 -30.92 -36.78 46.34
C ASP A 485 -32.14 -36.87 47.27
N ALA A 486 -33.27 -37.35 46.74
CA ALA A 486 -34.49 -37.57 47.50
C ALA A 486 -35.43 -38.59 46.84
N GLY A 487 -35.68 -39.70 47.54
CA GLY A 487 -36.96 -40.43 47.50
C GLY A 487 -37.18 -41.37 46.30
N GLY A 488 -36.91 -42.66 46.49
CA GLY A 488 -37.35 -43.69 45.55
C GLY A 488 -38.88 -43.83 45.48
N GLY A 489 -39.39 -44.04 44.27
CA GLY A 489 -40.80 -44.32 44.02
C GLY A 489 -40.98 -45.04 42.69
N ALA A 490 -41.25 -46.36 42.73
CA ALA A 490 -41.48 -47.16 41.53
C ALA A 490 -42.96 -47.09 41.10
N GLY A 491 -43.21 -46.78 39.83
CA GLY A 491 -44.55 -46.77 39.26
C GLY A 491 -44.53 -46.76 37.73
N ARG A 492 -44.87 -47.89 37.10
CA ARG A 492 -45.20 -47.96 35.66
C ARG A 492 -46.59 -47.36 35.42
N VAL A 493 -46.80 -46.74 34.25
CA VAL A 493 -47.94 -46.98 33.32
C VAL A 493 -47.80 -46.05 32.10
N SER A 494 -48.21 -46.53 30.92
CA SER A 494 -48.20 -45.81 29.63
C SER A 494 -49.65 -45.36 29.24
N PRO A 495 -49.93 -44.89 28.01
CA PRO A 495 -50.04 -43.45 27.74
C PRO A 495 -51.45 -42.99 27.30
N ALA A 496 -51.80 -41.71 27.54
CA ALA A 496 -52.96 -41.08 26.89
C ALA A 496 -52.82 -39.56 26.67
N ALA A 497 -53.30 -39.14 25.50
CA ALA A 497 -53.43 -37.81 24.89
C ALA A 497 -53.52 -36.53 25.77
N GLY A 498 -52.97 -35.43 25.24
CA GLY A 498 -53.58 -34.09 25.33
C GLY A 498 -52.64 -32.91 25.61
N GLY A 499 -52.80 -31.82 24.84
CA GLY A 499 -52.29 -30.48 25.20
C GLY A 499 -51.03 -30.01 24.47
N GLY A 500 -51.13 -28.89 23.75
CA GLY A 500 -50.00 -28.29 23.04
C GLY A 500 -49.08 -27.45 23.94
N GLY A 501 -47.80 -27.35 23.58
CA GLY A 501 -46.80 -26.60 24.34
C GLY A 501 -45.62 -26.16 23.47
N ARG A 502 -45.56 -24.84 23.20
CA ARG A 502 -44.53 -24.11 22.45
C ARG A 502 -43.12 -24.71 22.55
N GLY A 503 -42.57 -25.17 21.43
CA GLY A 503 -41.17 -25.58 21.33
C GLY A 503 -40.22 -24.41 21.60
N ARG A 504 -39.57 -24.39 22.76
CA ARG A 504 -38.42 -23.51 23.01
C ARG A 504 -37.22 -24.04 22.22
N GLY A 505 -36.94 -23.42 21.08
CA GLY A 505 -35.74 -23.71 20.29
C GLY A 505 -34.48 -23.48 21.15
N ARG A 506 -33.66 -24.52 21.33
CA ARG A 506 -32.34 -24.38 21.96
C ARG A 506 -31.44 -23.57 21.03
N VAL A 507 -31.21 -22.29 21.34
CA VAL A 507 -30.15 -21.51 20.70
C VAL A 507 -28.82 -22.03 21.24
N ARG A 508 -28.17 -22.92 20.48
CA ARG A 508 -26.74 -23.19 20.66
C ARG A 508 -25.97 -21.94 20.21
N PRO A 509 -24.83 -21.61 20.84
CA PRO A 509 -23.91 -20.63 20.27
C PRO A 509 -23.60 -21.04 18.83
N ARG A 510 -23.79 -20.12 17.87
CA ARG A 510 -23.34 -20.37 16.50
C ARG A 510 -21.80 -20.40 16.51
N PRO A 511 -21.16 -21.36 15.81
CA PRO A 511 -19.72 -21.27 15.58
C PRO A 511 -19.39 -19.95 14.86
N PRO A 512 -18.14 -19.46 14.97
CA PRO A 512 -17.69 -18.30 14.20
C PRO A 512 -17.96 -18.53 12.70
N PRO A 513 -18.23 -17.46 11.93
CA PRO A 513 -18.56 -17.62 10.52
C PRO A 513 -17.44 -18.32 9.75
N PRO A 514 -17.74 -19.20 8.77
CA PRO A 514 -16.72 -19.99 8.07
C PRO A 514 -15.76 -19.17 7.19
N TRP A 515 -16.00 -17.87 7.03
CA TRP A 515 -15.09 -16.91 6.41
C TRP A 515 -14.07 -16.31 7.39
N PHE A 516 -14.11 -16.68 8.68
CA PHE A 516 -13.22 -16.19 9.72
C PHE A 516 -12.45 -17.34 10.37
N ALA A 517 -11.25 -17.60 9.85
CA ALA A 517 -10.29 -18.52 10.42
C ALA A 517 -8.98 -17.77 10.71
N PRO A 518 -8.85 -17.10 11.88
CA PRO A 518 -7.55 -16.64 12.33
C PRO A 518 -6.63 -17.86 12.50
N GLU A 519 -5.34 -17.69 12.22
CA GLU A 519 -4.34 -18.74 11.99
C GLU A 519 -3.96 -19.54 13.25
N ALA A 520 -4.91 -20.30 13.80
CA ALA A 520 -4.74 -21.13 14.98
C ALA A 520 -4.10 -22.51 14.66
N ALA A 521 -2.99 -22.55 13.90
CA ALA A 521 -2.14 -23.75 13.73
C ALA A 521 -0.78 -23.52 13.00
N ALA A 522 -0.07 -22.40 13.24
CA ALA A 522 1.26 -22.17 12.62
C ALA A 522 2.40 -21.90 13.62
N ALA A 523 2.21 -22.23 14.90
CA ALA A 523 3.25 -22.16 15.93
C ALA A 523 3.76 -23.56 16.32
N ALA A 524 5.07 -23.68 16.53
CA ALA A 524 5.82 -24.82 17.07
C ALA A 524 5.94 -26.10 16.19
N ALA A 525 7.08 -26.19 15.49
CA ALA A 525 7.76 -27.46 15.20
C ALA A 525 9.29 -27.26 15.14
N ALA A 526 9.90 -26.85 16.26
CA ALA A 526 11.33 -27.03 16.45
C ALA A 526 11.59 -28.50 16.81
N PRO A 527 12.53 -29.21 16.17
CA PRO A 527 12.79 -30.61 16.50
C PRO A 527 13.48 -30.72 17.88
N GLY A 528 12.68 -31.11 18.87
CA GLY A 528 13.15 -31.43 20.21
C GLY A 528 13.98 -32.72 20.21
N THR A 529 15.05 -32.70 20.99
CA THR A 529 15.95 -33.82 21.27
C THR A 529 15.24 -35.12 21.70
N GLU A 530 15.51 -36.23 21.02
CA GLU A 530 15.33 -37.56 21.61
C GLU A 530 16.61 -38.03 22.31
N ARG A 531 16.46 -38.52 23.55
CA ARG A 531 17.42 -39.41 24.19
C ARG A 531 16.88 -40.84 24.07
N GLY A 532 17.66 -41.74 23.48
CA GLY A 532 17.39 -43.18 23.45
C GLY A 532 18.69 -43.94 23.28
N GLU A 533 19.06 -44.77 24.25
CA GLU A 533 20.36 -45.45 24.30
C GLU A 533 20.44 -46.64 23.33
N GLY A 534 21.59 -46.82 22.67
CA GLY A 534 21.83 -47.94 21.75
C GLY A 534 23.32 -48.17 21.49
N ARG A 535 23.94 -49.05 22.29
CA ARG A 535 25.39 -49.36 22.27
C ARG A 535 25.92 -49.78 20.90
N GLY A 536 27.08 -49.25 20.49
CA GLY A 536 27.91 -49.80 19.40
C GLY A 536 29.32 -49.19 19.40
N ARG A 537 30.37 -50.01 19.58
CA ARG A 537 31.79 -49.58 19.55
C ARG A 537 32.32 -49.57 18.12
N LEU A 538 33.27 -48.67 17.79
CA LEU A 538 34.67 -48.94 17.34
C LEU A 538 35.28 -47.78 16.54
N LEU A 539 36.55 -47.47 16.86
CA LEU A 539 37.66 -46.93 16.03
C LEU A 539 37.36 -45.75 15.05
N ALA A 540 37.92 -44.54 15.20
CA ALA A 540 39.34 -44.13 15.18
C ALA A 540 40.03 -44.26 13.80
N ALA A 541 40.35 -43.11 13.18
CA ALA A 541 41.61 -42.74 12.50
C ALA A 541 41.43 -41.52 11.56
N ALA A 542 42.48 -40.72 11.41
CA ALA A 542 42.59 -39.65 10.41
C ALA A 542 43.65 -40.02 9.36
N ALA A 543 43.50 -39.53 8.13
CA ALA A 543 44.59 -39.31 7.17
C ALA A 543 44.11 -38.49 5.96
N ALA A 544 45.05 -37.92 5.21
CA ALA A 544 44.80 -37.02 4.08
C ALA A 544 45.35 -37.56 2.74
N ALA A 545 45.15 -36.75 1.69
CA ALA A 545 45.89 -36.66 0.43
C ALA A 545 45.40 -37.46 -0.82
N GLY A 546 45.11 -36.69 -1.88
CA GLY A 546 45.68 -36.88 -3.22
C GLY A 546 44.85 -37.60 -4.29
N GLY A 547 44.81 -37.04 -5.52
CA GLY A 547 44.60 -37.84 -6.74
C GLY A 547 43.53 -37.38 -7.75
N GLU A 548 43.82 -36.30 -8.49
CA GLU A 548 43.55 -36.04 -9.93
C GLU A 548 42.38 -36.65 -10.77
N ARG A 549 41.97 -35.81 -11.75
CA ARG A 549 41.49 -36.10 -13.13
C ARG A 549 40.01 -36.45 -13.39
N GLY A 550 39.44 -35.75 -14.40
CA GLY A 550 38.16 -36.08 -15.03
C GLY A 550 37.38 -34.86 -15.56
N GLU A 551 37.76 -34.33 -16.73
CA GLU A 551 37.01 -33.27 -17.44
C GLU A 551 35.69 -33.80 -18.04
N MET A 552 34.66 -32.94 -18.16
CA MET A 552 33.89 -32.77 -19.41
C MET A 552 32.91 -31.59 -19.34
N GLU A 553 33.23 -30.53 -20.10
CA GLU A 553 32.20 -29.63 -20.65
C GLU A 553 31.79 -30.10 -22.06
N PRO A 554 30.59 -29.73 -22.54
CA PRO A 554 30.30 -29.62 -23.96
C PRO A 554 29.93 -28.17 -24.36
N ALA A 555 30.62 -27.64 -25.36
CA ALA A 555 30.34 -26.33 -25.98
C ALA A 555 29.96 -26.47 -27.47
N TRP A 556 29.61 -25.32 -28.09
CA TRP A 556 29.46 -25.04 -29.54
C TRP A 556 28.11 -25.37 -30.22
N PRO A 557 27.82 -24.79 -31.43
CA PRO A 557 28.46 -23.66 -32.15
C PRO A 557 27.45 -22.50 -32.43
N TYR A 558 27.76 -21.32 -32.99
CA TYR A 558 28.51 -20.99 -34.22
C TYR A 558 29.09 -19.56 -34.21
N ALA A 559 30.06 -19.30 -35.10
CA ALA A 559 30.74 -18.02 -35.29
C ALA A 559 30.53 -17.45 -36.72
N PHE A 560 30.85 -16.17 -36.92
CA PHE A 560 31.29 -15.60 -38.19
C PHE A 560 32.26 -14.43 -37.93
N GLU A 561 33.43 -14.47 -38.58
CA GLU A 561 34.41 -13.37 -38.65
C GLU A 561 34.45 -12.81 -40.08
N THR A 562 34.76 -11.52 -40.22
CA THR A 562 35.54 -10.96 -41.34
C THR A 562 36.37 -9.77 -40.87
N GLU A 563 37.47 -9.50 -41.56
CA GLU A 563 38.67 -8.85 -41.02
C GLU A 563 38.69 -7.31 -41.04
N ALA A 564 39.64 -6.73 -40.29
CA ALA A 564 40.13 -5.35 -40.44
C ALA A 564 41.23 -5.24 -41.53
N PRO A 565 41.82 -4.07 -41.86
CA PRO A 565 42.90 -3.54 -41.00
C PRO A 565 43.16 -1.99 -41.00
N GLY A 566 43.82 -1.53 -39.94
CA GLY A 566 44.96 -0.58 -40.07
C GLY A 566 44.76 0.91 -39.76
N GLY A 567 45.79 1.52 -39.13
CA GLY A 567 46.00 2.97 -39.06
C GLY A 567 46.28 3.51 -37.65
N ALA A 568 47.39 4.25 -37.46
CA ALA A 568 47.90 4.65 -36.14
C ALA A 568 48.31 6.13 -36.04
N VAL A 569 47.93 6.77 -34.91
CA VAL A 569 48.68 7.80 -34.11
C VAL A 569 49.01 9.17 -34.75
N TRP A 570 49.20 10.17 -33.86
CA TRP A 570 49.51 11.61 -34.06
C TRP A 570 48.30 12.50 -34.43
N GLY A 571 48.14 13.72 -33.91
CA GLY A 571 48.84 14.41 -32.81
C GLY A 571 48.63 15.94 -32.84
N ALA A 572 48.40 16.57 -31.67
CA ALA A 572 48.47 18.02 -31.35
C ALA A 572 47.66 19.05 -32.17
N GLY A 573 47.15 20.11 -31.50
CA GLY A 573 46.66 21.33 -32.17
C GLY A 573 45.72 22.18 -31.30
N ALA A 574 46.13 23.39 -30.94
CA ALA A 574 45.34 24.35 -30.17
C ALA A 574 44.43 25.23 -31.06
N GLY A 575 43.46 25.92 -30.47
CA GLY A 575 42.77 27.04 -31.13
C GLY A 575 41.40 27.39 -30.54
N ALA A 576 41.36 28.40 -29.66
CA ALA A 576 40.11 29.04 -29.25
C ALA A 576 39.90 30.31 -30.07
N VAL A 577 38.68 30.56 -30.57
CA VAL A 577 38.10 31.92 -30.69
C VAL A 577 36.57 31.83 -30.55
N SER A 578 35.98 32.84 -29.92
CA SER A 578 34.55 33.16 -29.88
C SER A 578 34.02 33.71 -31.21
N GLU A 579 32.71 33.59 -31.46
CA GLU A 579 31.77 34.73 -31.37
C GLU A 579 30.32 34.31 -31.70
N ALA A 580 29.36 35.09 -31.20
CA ALA A 580 27.96 35.01 -31.58
C ALA A 580 27.69 35.96 -32.77
N VAL A 581 26.58 35.75 -33.49
CA VAL A 581 25.63 36.77 -33.98
C VAL A 581 24.64 36.11 -34.96
N ALA A 582 23.34 36.31 -34.71
CA ALA A 582 22.29 36.23 -35.73
C ALA A 582 21.87 37.66 -36.09
N PRO A 583 21.33 37.93 -37.30
CA PRO A 583 19.89 38.24 -37.32
C PRO A 583 19.12 37.96 -38.65
N ALA A 584 17.79 38.06 -38.54
CA ALA A 584 16.81 38.61 -39.51
C ALA A 584 16.54 37.96 -40.89
N ALA A 585 15.44 37.21 -40.96
CA ALA A 585 14.15 37.52 -41.62
C ALA A 585 14.02 38.17 -43.03
N ALA A 586 12.87 37.82 -43.65
CA ALA A 586 12.20 38.34 -44.88
C ALA A 586 12.57 37.62 -46.20
N ALA A 587 11.70 37.45 -47.22
CA ALA A 587 10.24 37.44 -47.42
C ALA A 587 10.01 37.27 -48.95
N ASP A 588 8.75 37.12 -49.41
CA ASP A 588 8.30 37.06 -50.83
C ASP A 588 8.71 35.81 -51.65
N GLY A 589 7.91 35.31 -52.62
CA GLY A 589 6.56 35.72 -53.04
C GLY A 589 5.92 34.78 -54.08
N CYS A 590 4.57 34.76 -54.09
CA CYS A 590 3.61 34.01 -54.92
C CYS A 590 3.96 33.53 -56.36
N ALA A 591 3.51 32.31 -56.72
CA ALA A 591 2.61 32.08 -57.87
C ALA A 591 1.90 30.69 -57.89
N ARG A 592 0.59 30.71 -58.19
CA ARG A 592 -0.33 29.62 -58.68
C ARG A 592 -1.24 30.30 -59.74
N PRO A 593 -2.10 29.65 -60.57
CA PRO A 593 -2.79 28.34 -60.46
C PRO A 593 -2.64 27.49 -61.76
N ARG A 594 -3.34 26.39 -62.12
CA ARG A 594 -4.72 25.85 -61.95
C ARG A 594 -4.67 24.30 -62.00
N ASP A 595 -5.35 23.53 -61.14
CA ASP A 595 -6.79 23.22 -61.08
C ASP A 595 -7.26 22.15 -62.10
N ALA A 596 -7.60 20.93 -61.63
CA ALA A 596 -8.79 20.13 -62.03
C ALA A 596 -8.82 18.67 -61.48
N SER A 597 -10.01 18.27 -60.99
CA SER A 597 -10.61 16.90 -60.93
C SER A 597 -9.89 15.69 -60.26
N ARG A 598 -10.50 15.22 -59.16
CA ARG A 598 -10.62 13.81 -58.69
C ARG A 598 -11.64 13.04 -59.58
N PRO A 599 -12.01 11.72 -59.42
CA PRO A 599 -11.84 10.82 -58.26
C PRO A 599 -11.68 9.27 -58.52
N LEU A 600 -11.85 8.47 -57.43
CA LEU A 600 -12.33 7.06 -57.35
C LEU A 600 -11.37 5.84 -57.53
N ALA A 601 -11.06 5.20 -56.38
CA ALA A 601 -11.36 3.80 -55.97
C ALA A 601 -10.81 2.53 -56.71
N SER A 602 -10.61 1.47 -55.90
CA SER A 602 -10.44 0.03 -56.25
C SER A 602 -9.12 -0.37 -56.95
N LEU A 603 -8.53 -1.57 -56.82
CA LEU A 603 -8.71 -2.80 -55.99
C LEU A 603 -7.31 -3.51 -56.02
N LEU A 604 -6.75 -4.17 -54.99
CA LEU A 604 -6.93 -5.59 -54.62
C LEU A 604 -7.21 -6.54 -55.83
N ALA A 605 -6.67 -7.75 -56.00
CA ALA A 605 -5.83 -8.62 -55.15
C ALA A 605 -5.24 -9.78 -55.99
N SER A 606 -4.39 -10.62 -55.38
CA SER A 606 -4.28 -12.09 -55.62
C SER A 606 -3.25 -12.65 -54.61
N VAL A 607 -3.40 -13.83 -54.00
CA VAL A 607 -4.22 -15.02 -54.30
C VAL A 607 -4.85 -15.55 -53.00
N LEU A 608 -6.13 -16.00 -53.03
CA LEU A 608 -6.63 -17.14 -52.24
C LEU A 608 -8.07 -17.53 -52.64
N GLY A 609 -8.36 -18.82 -52.60
CA GLY A 609 -9.70 -19.43 -52.74
C GLY A 609 -9.61 -20.89 -53.22
N PRO A 610 -10.70 -21.69 -53.24
CA PRO A 610 -12.06 -21.40 -52.74
C PRO A 610 -12.70 -22.55 -51.89
N LEU A 611 -14.00 -22.38 -51.55
CA LEU A 611 -15.08 -23.31 -51.13
C LEU A 611 -15.73 -22.90 -49.77
N VAL A 612 -17.05 -22.94 -49.51
CA VAL A 612 -18.31 -23.05 -50.30
C VAL A 612 -19.49 -22.82 -49.31
N LEU A 613 -20.40 -21.90 -49.65
CA LEU A 613 -21.86 -21.76 -49.38
C LEU A 613 -22.61 -22.25 -48.11
N ALA A 614 -23.62 -21.41 -47.74
CA ALA A 614 -24.94 -21.69 -47.13
C ALA A 614 -25.02 -22.06 -45.62
N SER A 615 -26.04 -21.72 -44.81
CA SER A 615 -27.30 -20.92 -44.95
C SER A 615 -27.97 -20.73 -43.55
N SER A 616 -28.98 -19.88 -43.26
CA SER A 616 -29.55 -18.65 -43.87
C SER A 616 -30.74 -18.11 -43.03
N ARG A 617 -30.88 -16.78 -42.85
CA ARG A 617 -32.09 -16.01 -42.39
C ARG A 617 -32.47 -16.15 -40.89
N ALA A 618 -33.20 -15.24 -40.22
CA ALA A 618 -33.83 -13.94 -40.54
C ALA A 618 -33.64 -12.98 -39.32
N LEU A 619 -34.00 -11.69 -39.29
CA LEU A 619 -34.79 -10.83 -40.19
C LEU A 619 -34.28 -9.39 -40.08
#